data_AF-A0A524GA81-F1
#
_entry.id   AF-A0A524GA81-F1
#
_cell.length_a   1.000
_cell.length_b   1.000
_cell.length_c   1.000
_cell.angle_alpha   90.00
_cell.angle_beta   90.00
_cell.angle_gamma   90.00
#
_symmetry.space_group_name_H-M   'P 1'
#
loop_
_entity.id
_entity.type
_entity.pdbx_description
1 polymer ?
#
loop_
_entity_poly.entity_id
_entity_poly.type
_entity_poly.pdbx_seq_one_letter_code
_entity_poly.pdbx_strand_id
1 'polypeptide(L)'
;MLPETDIQKLAVESRQRLIQEFADTYVNLRERVKRVPDTDARKVSEEFSCPFEVAMIAYLINMDGILSLRQAVDLFTTELGRRTSVGEAVPNLPGNIMEFALVEGRWISHIHGKFVRQLEIQTRSLSNLEDVVDKNVIEVEKALSIIAERTKLAETFISPIVEEWRKEHVKSTSADAAIAFGEAITKWNRNTLNGKFTQILKRNQAFFRLLRESLTKASDSFTIDASIGRIDKLIQELEQPLEKLTLRAFSHFLLHLVPRSQSGRGDRSPFVDVGIGSTRGNKAEPDLTSPFDFLERDIKLARRRKGNEQKEYLQGKIGRVLRVLKYQGNDIMACVEQCFFEISDRFNLKDYPIEQDINTARLKLIETLVSERDSLAITLVYDFIETKVYEVKS
;
A
#
# COMPACT_ATOMS: atom_id res chain seq x y z
N MET A 1 -3.54 29.89 -1.28
CA MET A 1 -2.71 29.32 -0.19
C MET A 1 -3.43 29.53 1.12
N LEU A 2 -3.44 28.53 2.00
CA LEU A 2 -3.92 28.71 3.37
C LEU A 2 -3.00 29.72 4.09
N PRO A 3 -3.55 30.74 4.77
CA PRO A 3 -2.80 31.61 5.66
C PRO A 3 -1.93 30.81 6.64
N GLU A 4 -0.75 31.32 7.00
CA GLU A 4 0.19 30.68 7.93
C GLU A 4 -0.47 30.39 9.30
N THR A 5 -1.40 31.25 9.71
CA THR A 5 -2.23 31.08 10.90
C THR A 5 -3.14 29.85 10.83
N ASP A 6 -3.61 29.48 9.64
CA ASP A 6 -4.53 28.35 9.46
C ASP A 6 -3.76 27.03 9.42
N ILE A 7 -2.55 27.02 8.83
CA ILE A 7 -1.63 25.88 8.90
C ILE A 7 -1.19 25.65 10.35
N GLN A 8 -0.87 26.71 11.09
CA GLN A 8 -0.52 26.61 12.51
C GLN A 8 -1.67 26.07 13.37
N LYS A 9 -2.90 26.56 13.16
CA LYS A 9 -4.09 26.02 13.86
C LYS A 9 -4.34 24.55 13.54
N LEU A 10 -4.32 24.20 12.26
CA LEU A 10 -4.46 22.81 11.81
C LEU A 10 -3.34 21.91 12.37
N ALA A 11 -2.12 22.42 12.44
CA ALA A 11 -0.99 21.70 13.04
C ALA A 11 -1.20 21.49 14.54
N VAL A 12 -1.72 22.47 15.28
CA VAL A 12 -2.01 22.34 16.72
C VAL A 12 -3.13 21.32 16.97
N GLU A 13 -4.24 21.40 16.24
CA GLU A 13 -5.36 20.46 16.36
C GLU A 13 -4.94 19.03 15.96
N SER A 14 -4.23 18.90 14.85
CA SER A 14 -3.70 17.61 14.39
C SER A 14 -2.72 17.03 15.40
N ARG A 15 -1.85 17.87 15.97
CA ARG A 15 -0.91 17.46 17.01
C ARG A 15 -1.61 16.93 18.25
N GLN A 16 -2.62 17.65 18.78
CA GLN A 16 -3.37 17.20 19.95
C GLN A 16 -4.04 15.84 19.70
N ARG A 17 -4.66 15.68 18.53
CA ARG A 17 -5.29 14.41 18.14
C ARG A 17 -4.27 13.28 18.03
N LEU A 18 -3.14 13.50 17.36
CA LEU A 18 -2.09 12.50 17.17
C LEU A 18 -1.48 12.08 18.51
N ILE A 19 -1.25 13.03 19.43
CA ILE A 19 -0.76 12.76 20.78
C ILE A 19 -1.77 11.91 21.57
N GLN A 20 -3.06 12.25 21.50
CA GLN A 20 -4.10 11.46 22.19
C GLN A 20 -4.16 10.02 21.64
N GLU A 21 -4.19 9.87 20.32
CA GLU A 21 -4.20 8.54 19.67
C GLU A 21 -2.95 7.73 20.04
N PHE A 22 -1.80 8.39 20.20
CA PHE A 22 -0.55 7.78 20.62
C PHE A 22 -0.55 7.36 22.10
N ALA A 23 -1.13 8.18 22.98
CA ALA A 23 -1.29 7.87 24.40
C ALA A 23 -2.23 6.67 24.62
N ASP A 24 -3.35 6.62 23.92
CA ASP A 24 -4.32 5.51 24.01
C ASP A 24 -3.69 4.17 23.59
N THR A 25 -2.83 4.20 22.57
CA THR A 25 -2.08 3.02 22.10
C THR A 25 -1.12 2.50 23.18
N TYR A 26 -0.48 3.39 23.94
CA TYR A 26 0.41 3.01 25.04
C TYR A 26 -0.30 2.25 26.14
N VAL A 27 -1.44 2.80 26.60
CA VAL A 27 -2.24 2.22 27.68
C VAL A 27 -2.69 0.82 27.31
N ASN A 28 -3.14 0.64 26.07
CA ASN A 28 -3.54 -0.65 25.53
C ASN A 28 -2.39 -1.67 25.54
N LEU A 29 -1.18 -1.29 25.10
CA LEU A 29 -0.03 -2.19 25.06
C LEU A 29 0.38 -2.66 26.47
N ARG A 30 0.39 -1.75 27.45
CA ARG A 30 0.70 -2.06 28.86
C ARG A 30 -0.33 -3.00 29.50
N GLU A 31 -1.58 -2.98 29.08
CA GLU A 31 -2.58 -3.95 29.55
C GLU A 31 -2.43 -5.31 28.88
N ARG A 32 -2.15 -5.31 27.57
CA ARG A 32 -2.01 -6.53 26.77
C ARG A 32 -0.78 -7.36 27.13
N VAL A 33 0.34 -6.71 27.48
CA VAL A 33 1.57 -7.43 27.87
C VAL A 33 1.32 -8.38 29.05
N LYS A 34 0.44 -8.00 29.99
CA LYS A 34 0.10 -8.83 31.16
C LYS A 34 -0.63 -10.14 30.80
N ARG A 35 -1.14 -10.24 29.58
CA ARG A 35 -1.89 -11.41 29.07
C ARG A 35 -1.04 -12.30 28.16
N VAL A 36 0.23 -11.94 27.92
CA VAL A 36 1.13 -12.75 27.09
C VAL A 36 1.51 -14.01 27.86
N PRO A 37 1.34 -15.22 27.29
CA PRO A 37 1.77 -16.45 27.94
C PRO A 37 3.30 -16.48 28.12
N ASP A 38 3.76 -16.64 29.35
CA ASP A 38 5.19 -16.71 29.70
C ASP A 38 5.93 -17.77 28.88
N THR A 39 5.30 -18.92 28.61
CA THR A 39 5.88 -20.02 27.84
C THR A 39 6.23 -19.62 26.41
N ASP A 40 5.44 -18.75 25.78
CA ASP A 40 5.69 -18.33 24.40
C ASP A 40 6.71 -17.19 24.36
N ALA A 41 6.64 -16.26 25.30
CA ALA A 41 7.67 -15.23 25.46
C ALA A 41 9.05 -15.80 25.80
N ARG A 42 9.13 -16.87 26.61
CA ARG A 42 10.40 -17.57 26.89
C ARG A 42 11.01 -18.20 25.64
N LYS A 43 10.20 -18.85 24.79
CA LYS A 43 10.69 -19.41 23.51
C LYS A 43 11.31 -18.33 22.64
N VAL A 44 10.64 -17.18 22.51
CA VAL A 44 11.15 -16.04 21.71
C VAL A 44 12.45 -15.49 22.33
N SER A 45 12.49 -15.35 23.66
CA SER A 45 13.68 -14.89 24.40
C SER A 45 14.88 -15.82 24.17
N GLU A 46 14.68 -17.13 24.23
CA GLU A 46 15.70 -18.14 23.99
C GLU A 46 16.15 -18.17 22.52
N GLU A 47 15.20 -18.17 21.58
CA GLU A 47 15.46 -18.23 20.13
C GLU A 47 16.27 -17.03 19.64
N PHE A 48 15.92 -15.82 20.10
CA PHE A 48 16.56 -14.58 19.64
C PHE A 48 17.56 -14.00 20.64
N SER A 49 17.83 -14.70 21.75
CA SER A 49 18.78 -14.28 22.80
C SER A 49 18.54 -12.84 23.29
N CYS A 50 17.28 -12.49 23.55
CA CYS A 50 16.88 -11.16 24.03
C CYS A 50 16.23 -11.23 25.42
N PRO A 51 16.18 -10.10 26.18
CA PRO A 51 15.51 -10.07 27.47
C PRO A 51 14.05 -10.52 27.37
N PHE A 52 13.55 -11.19 28.41
CA PHE A 52 12.19 -11.72 28.45
C PHE A 52 11.13 -10.63 28.20
N GLU A 53 11.34 -9.44 28.77
CA GLU A 53 10.43 -8.30 28.63
C GLU A 53 10.34 -7.82 27.17
N VAL A 54 11.48 -7.79 26.46
CA VAL A 54 11.52 -7.47 25.03
C VAL A 54 10.80 -8.55 24.22
N ALA A 55 11.00 -9.82 24.58
CA ALA A 55 10.34 -10.94 23.91
C ALA A 55 8.81 -10.89 24.06
N MET A 56 8.28 -10.51 25.23
CA MET A 56 6.84 -10.34 25.44
C MET A 56 6.22 -9.31 24.50
N ILE A 57 6.88 -8.16 24.34
CA ILE A 57 6.38 -7.09 23.46
C ILE A 57 6.56 -7.45 21.99
N ALA A 58 7.70 -8.04 21.61
CA ALA A 58 7.93 -8.52 20.24
C ALA A 58 6.89 -9.56 19.82
N TYR A 59 6.48 -10.44 20.75
CA TYR A 59 5.41 -11.41 20.52
C TYR A 59 4.07 -10.72 20.21
N LEU A 60 3.69 -9.68 20.95
CA LEU A 60 2.47 -8.92 20.67
C LEU A 60 2.51 -8.22 19.32
N ILE A 61 3.63 -7.58 18.97
CA ILE A 61 3.82 -6.92 17.67
C ILE A 61 3.65 -7.91 16.52
N ASN A 62 4.17 -9.14 16.69
CA ASN A 62 4.02 -10.21 15.72
C ASN A 62 2.58 -10.75 15.64
N MET A 63 1.91 -10.91 16.78
CA MET A 63 0.50 -11.33 16.83
C MET A 63 -0.43 -10.30 16.18
N ASP A 64 -0.09 -9.01 16.25
CA ASP A 64 -0.81 -7.93 15.57
C ASP A 64 -0.51 -7.87 14.06
N GLY A 65 0.41 -8.70 13.56
CA GLY A 65 0.80 -8.76 12.16
C GLY A 65 1.57 -7.53 11.68
N ILE A 66 2.17 -6.75 12.59
CA ILE A 66 2.89 -5.52 12.25
C ILE A 66 4.30 -5.85 11.74
N LEU A 67 5.05 -6.68 12.48
CA LEU A 67 6.40 -7.12 12.14
C LEU A 67 6.62 -8.58 12.55
N SER A 68 7.54 -9.27 11.89
CA SER A 68 7.98 -10.59 12.36
C SER A 68 8.74 -10.47 13.69
N LEU A 69 8.76 -11.54 14.48
CA LEU A 69 9.50 -11.61 15.75
C LEU A 69 10.96 -11.14 15.62
N ARG A 70 11.66 -11.64 14.61
CA ARG A 70 13.05 -11.28 14.34
C ARG A 70 13.22 -9.77 14.09
N GLN A 71 12.35 -9.19 13.28
CA GLN A 71 12.41 -7.75 12.98
C GLN A 71 12.10 -6.91 14.21
N ALA A 72 11.08 -7.29 14.99
CA ALA A 72 10.73 -6.57 16.22
C ALA A 72 11.90 -6.60 17.22
N VAL A 73 12.50 -7.77 17.47
CA VAL A 73 13.66 -7.90 18.37
C VAL A 73 14.86 -7.10 17.87
N ASP A 74 15.14 -7.12 16.57
CA ASP A 74 16.26 -6.36 15.97
C ASP A 74 16.13 -4.84 16.18
N LEU A 75 14.90 -4.31 16.07
CA LEU A 75 14.62 -2.90 16.34
C LEU A 75 14.88 -2.53 17.81
N PHE A 76 14.39 -3.35 18.75
CA PHE A 76 14.68 -3.14 20.18
C PHE A 76 16.18 -3.18 20.49
N THR A 77 16.87 -4.20 19.97
CA THR A 77 18.31 -4.36 20.15
C THR A 77 19.06 -3.15 19.61
N THR A 78 18.62 -2.62 18.47
CA THR A 78 19.32 -1.47 17.90
C THR A 78 19.11 -0.19 18.69
N GLU A 79 17.91 0.06 19.21
CA GLU A 79 17.69 1.23 20.09
C GLU A 79 18.47 1.08 21.41
N LEU A 80 18.54 -0.12 21.99
CA LEU A 80 19.41 -0.38 23.15
C LEU A 80 20.89 -0.09 22.83
N GLY A 81 21.35 -0.50 21.65
CA GLY A 81 22.70 -0.21 21.16
C GLY A 81 22.94 1.29 20.99
N ARG A 82 21.98 2.02 20.40
CA ARG A 82 22.05 3.48 20.25
C ARG A 82 22.13 4.16 21.61
N ARG A 83 21.24 3.83 22.54
CA ARG A 83 21.23 4.37 23.91
C ARG A 83 22.56 4.13 24.62
N THR A 84 23.13 2.93 24.48
CA THR A 84 24.46 2.61 25.01
C THR A 84 25.53 3.52 24.40
N SER A 85 25.53 3.73 23.08
CA SER A 85 26.51 4.57 22.39
C SER A 85 26.48 6.05 22.79
N VAL A 86 25.33 6.56 23.25
CA VAL A 86 25.16 7.95 23.70
C VAL A 86 25.25 8.12 25.22
N GLY A 87 25.63 7.06 25.94
CA GLY A 87 25.79 7.05 27.40
C GLY A 87 24.48 7.01 28.19
N GLU A 88 23.38 6.60 27.56
CA GLU A 88 22.03 6.47 28.16
C GLU A 88 21.60 4.99 28.25
N ALA A 89 22.55 4.10 28.56
CA ALA A 89 22.31 2.67 28.61
C ALA A 89 21.17 2.33 29.58
N VAL A 90 20.24 1.47 29.14
CA VAL A 90 19.15 0.99 29.99
C VAL A 90 19.74 0.02 31.01
N PRO A 91 19.59 0.25 32.33
CA PRO A 91 20.10 -0.68 33.33
C PRO A 91 19.46 -2.06 33.15
N ASN A 92 20.26 -3.11 33.26
CA ASN A 92 19.82 -4.50 33.08
C ASN A 92 19.04 -5.02 34.31
N LEU A 93 17.93 -4.34 34.61
CA LEU A 93 16.96 -4.71 35.64
C LEU A 93 15.62 -4.97 34.95
N PRO A 94 14.91 -6.07 35.28
CA PRO A 94 13.65 -6.44 34.62
C PRO A 94 12.64 -5.29 34.49
N GLY A 95 12.44 -4.52 35.57
CA GLY A 95 11.52 -3.37 35.54
C GLY A 95 11.92 -2.27 34.57
N ASN A 96 13.23 -1.99 34.45
CA ASN A 96 13.73 -0.95 33.55
C ASN A 96 13.66 -1.41 32.09
N ILE A 97 13.95 -2.67 31.82
CA ILE A 97 13.82 -3.27 30.49
C ILE A 97 12.36 -3.33 30.08
N MET A 98 11.43 -3.66 30.99
CA MET A 98 10.00 -3.64 30.71
C MET A 98 9.50 -2.24 30.33
N GLU A 99 9.85 -1.22 31.11
CA GLU A 99 9.45 0.17 30.78
C GLU A 99 10.05 0.63 29.45
N PHE A 100 11.31 0.30 29.19
CA PHE A 100 11.92 0.52 27.89
C PHE A 100 11.15 -0.20 26.76
N ALA A 101 10.88 -1.50 26.93
CA ALA A 101 10.21 -2.33 25.93
C ALA A 101 8.78 -1.86 25.66
N LEU A 102 8.07 -1.35 26.66
CA LEU A 102 6.75 -0.75 26.50
C LEU A 102 6.80 0.55 25.68
N VAL A 103 7.71 1.46 26.02
CA VAL A 103 7.85 2.75 25.33
C VAL A 103 8.30 2.54 23.89
N GLU A 104 9.35 1.75 23.69
CA GLU A 104 9.91 1.47 22.37
C GLU A 104 8.95 0.63 21.53
N GLY A 105 8.31 -0.39 22.12
CA GLY A 105 7.33 -1.22 21.44
C GLY A 105 6.11 -0.45 20.95
N ARG A 106 5.70 0.60 21.68
CA ARG A 106 4.68 1.54 21.20
C ARG A 106 5.15 2.28 19.96
N TRP A 107 6.37 2.81 19.96
CA TRP A 107 6.90 3.52 18.80
C TRP A 107 7.04 2.60 17.59
N ILE A 108 7.59 1.40 17.77
CA ILE A 108 7.70 0.38 16.72
C ILE A 108 6.30 0.08 16.14
N SER A 109 5.32 -0.20 17.00
CA SER A 109 3.94 -0.51 16.58
C SER A 109 3.28 0.66 15.84
N HIS A 110 3.50 1.89 16.31
CA HIS A 110 2.94 3.07 15.69
C HIS A 110 3.57 3.37 14.33
N ILE A 111 4.91 3.41 14.27
CA ILE A 111 5.68 3.76 13.07
C ILE A 111 5.46 2.72 11.99
N HIS A 112 5.66 1.43 12.28
CA HIS A 112 5.53 0.34 11.30
C HIS A 112 4.08 -0.07 11.02
N GLY A 113 3.13 0.33 11.86
CA GLY A 113 1.71 0.07 11.68
C GLY A 113 0.95 1.28 11.13
N LYS A 114 0.32 2.03 12.05
CA LYS A 114 -0.67 3.06 11.71
C LYS A 114 -0.07 4.24 10.95
N PHE A 115 1.12 4.71 11.33
CA PHE A 115 1.77 5.87 10.72
C PHE A 115 2.03 5.67 9.23
N VAL A 116 2.76 4.61 8.85
CA VAL A 116 3.06 4.32 7.43
C VAL A 116 1.77 4.19 6.62
N ARG A 117 0.78 3.46 7.14
CA ARG A 117 -0.51 3.29 6.45
C ARG A 117 -1.24 4.62 6.23
N GLN A 118 -1.26 5.51 7.22
CA GLN A 118 -1.88 6.83 7.10
C GLN A 118 -1.10 7.74 6.17
N LEU A 119 0.24 7.73 6.26
CA LEU A 119 1.13 8.49 5.39
C LEU A 119 0.91 8.10 3.93
N GLU A 120 0.84 6.80 3.64
CA GLU A 120 0.55 6.29 2.29
C GLU A 120 -0.81 6.77 1.78
N ILE A 121 -1.87 6.73 2.61
CA ILE A 121 -3.20 7.21 2.23
C ILE A 121 -3.17 8.71 1.90
N GLN A 122 -2.55 9.51 2.75
CA GLN A 122 -2.50 10.96 2.59
C GLN A 122 -1.58 11.40 1.44
N THR A 123 -0.55 10.62 1.11
CA THR A 123 0.37 10.92 0.01
C THR A 123 -0.25 10.66 -1.37
N ARG A 124 -1.41 9.97 -1.46
CA ARG A 124 -2.10 9.68 -2.74
C ARG A 124 -2.50 10.95 -3.49
N SER A 125 -3.12 11.91 -2.81
CA SER A 125 -3.51 13.18 -3.43
C SER A 125 -2.29 13.94 -3.94
N LEU A 126 -1.20 13.91 -3.17
CA LEU A 126 0.06 14.52 -3.56
C LEU A 126 0.68 13.82 -4.79
N SER A 127 0.67 12.48 -4.85
CA SER A 127 1.20 11.74 -6.00
C SER A 127 0.49 12.13 -7.29
N ASN A 128 -0.83 12.30 -7.27
CA ASN A 128 -1.60 12.74 -8.45
C ASN A 128 -1.20 14.14 -8.93
N LEU A 129 -0.85 15.04 -8.01
CA LEU A 129 -0.36 16.38 -8.36
C LEU A 129 1.07 16.34 -8.93
N GLU A 130 1.89 15.42 -8.42
CA GLU A 130 3.30 15.23 -8.81
C GLU A 130 3.48 14.43 -10.12
N ASP A 131 2.63 13.45 -10.43
CA ASP A 131 2.74 12.57 -11.62
C ASP A 131 2.68 13.34 -12.95
N VAL A 132 2.06 14.53 -12.94
CA VAL A 132 1.90 15.36 -14.15
C VAL A 132 3.04 16.39 -14.28
N VAL A 133 4.09 16.31 -13.44
CA VAL A 133 5.23 17.25 -13.45
C VAL A 133 6.29 16.90 -14.50
N ASP A 134 6.34 15.66 -14.99
CA ASP A 134 7.38 15.18 -15.92
C ASP A 134 7.34 15.76 -17.34
N LYS A 135 6.37 16.64 -17.67
CA LYS A 135 6.23 17.28 -19.00
C LYS A 135 6.65 18.75 -18.99
N ASN A 136 7.91 19.03 -18.66
CA ASN A 136 8.74 20.23 -18.91
C ASN A 136 8.19 21.68 -18.80
N VAL A 137 6.95 21.93 -18.40
CA VAL A 137 6.48 23.24 -17.93
C VAL A 137 5.44 22.99 -16.85
N ILE A 138 5.79 23.26 -15.58
CA ILE A 138 4.80 23.25 -14.49
C ILE A 138 4.11 24.61 -14.48
N GLU A 139 2.80 24.62 -14.59
CA GLU A 139 1.99 25.83 -14.39
C GLU A 139 2.15 26.35 -12.94
N VAL A 140 2.16 27.67 -12.77
CA VAL A 140 2.43 28.33 -11.49
C VAL A 140 1.40 27.92 -10.43
N GLU A 141 0.12 27.86 -10.79
CA GLU A 141 -0.97 27.44 -9.88
C GLU A 141 -0.79 26.00 -9.40
N LYS A 142 -0.32 25.13 -10.28
CA LYS A 142 -0.02 23.74 -9.97
C LYS A 142 1.20 23.63 -9.06
N ALA A 143 2.25 24.40 -9.33
CA ALA A 143 3.42 24.48 -8.45
C ALA A 143 3.00 24.92 -7.04
N LEU A 144 2.19 25.97 -6.91
CA LEU A 144 1.64 26.43 -5.63
C LEU A 144 0.79 25.36 -4.93
N SER A 145 -0.01 24.60 -5.68
CA SER A 145 -0.83 23.52 -5.14
C SER A 145 0.02 22.36 -4.60
N ILE A 146 1.07 21.96 -5.34
CA ILE A 146 2.05 20.96 -4.88
C ILE A 146 2.76 21.44 -3.61
N ILE A 147 3.21 22.68 -3.58
CA ILE A 147 3.88 23.26 -2.40
C ILE A 147 2.95 23.25 -1.19
N ALA A 148 1.70 23.68 -1.38
CA ALA A 148 0.72 23.73 -0.30
C ALA A 148 0.42 22.34 0.27
N GLU A 149 0.15 21.35 -0.58
CA GLU A 149 -0.11 19.97 -0.14
C GLU A 149 1.13 19.32 0.50
N ARG A 150 2.34 19.52 -0.05
CA ARG A 150 3.57 19.05 0.60
C ARG A 150 3.78 19.69 1.97
N THR A 151 3.56 20.99 2.08
CA THR A 151 3.73 21.74 3.34
C THR A 151 2.71 21.26 4.38
N LYS A 152 1.46 21.10 3.98
CA LYS A 152 0.40 20.56 4.84
C LYS A 152 0.79 19.18 5.37
N LEU A 153 1.10 18.22 4.50
CA LEU A 153 1.47 16.86 4.93
C LEU A 153 2.73 16.83 5.80
N ALA A 154 3.78 17.56 5.41
CA ALA A 154 5.03 17.60 6.15
C ALA A 154 4.85 18.25 7.54
N GLU A 155 4.19 19.40 7.62
CA GLU A 155 4.13 20.21 8.84
C GLU A 155 2.97 19.81 9.77
N THR A 156 1.82 19.33 9.25
CA THR A 156 0.66 18.99 10.10
C THR A 156 0.58 17.51 10.46
N PHE A 157 1.17 16.61 9.66
CA PHE A 157 1.10 15.17 9.89
C PHE A 157 2.44 14.57 10.31
N ILE A 158 3.52 14.78 9.54
CA ILE A 158 4.83 14.15 9.82
C ILE A 158 5.55 14.85 10.98
N SER A 159 5.69 16.18 10.91
CA SER A 159 6.48 16.97 11.86
C SER A 159 6.08 16.74 13.33
N PRO A 160 4.78 16.74 13.71
CA PRO A 160 4.39 16.52 15.10
C PRO A 160 4.81 15.15 15.64
N ILE A 161 4.73 14.10 14.82
CA ILE A 161 5.07 12.72 15.21
C ILE A 161 6.58 12.59 15.42
N VAL A 162 7.37 13.15 14.49
CA VAL A 162 8.83 13.17 14.62
C VAL A 162 9.27 13.99 15.83
N GLU A 163 8.62 15.12 16.10
CA GLU A 163 8.93 15.96 17.27
C GLU A 163 8.76 15.19 18.57
N GLU A 164 7.63 14.49 18.74
CA GLU A 164 7.36 13.67 19.93
C GLU A 164 8.31 12.46 20.01
N TRP A 165 8.61 11.81 18.89
CA TRP A 165 9.62 10.74 18.86
C TRP A 165 10.98 11.23 19.36
N ARG A 166 11.44 12.39 18.89
CA ARG A 166 12.73 12.97 19.30
C ARG A 166 12.77 13.36 20.78
N LYS A 167 11.64 13.73 21.40
CA LYS A 167 11.56 14.03 22.84
C LYS A 167 11.76 12.78 23.69
N GLU A 168 11.19 11.66 23.28
CA GLU A 168 11.31 10.40 24.01
C GLU A 168 12.63 9.66 23.72
N HIS A 169 13.26 9.95 22.58
CA HIS A 169 14.56 9.38 22.19
C HIS A 169 15.69 10.36 22.51
N VAL A 170 16.17 10.30 23.76
CA VAL A 170 17.22 11.18 24.29
C VAL A 170 18.47 11.16 23.39
N LYS A 171 19.02 12.36 23.14
CA LYS A 171 20.19 12.60 22.28
C LYS A 171 20.04 12.10 20.83
N SER A 172 18.82 11.82 20.37
CA SER A 172 18.58 11.41 18.99
C SER A 172 18.84 12.56 18.01
N THR A 173 19.49 12.21 16.90
CA THR A 173 19.70 13.08 15.75
C THR A 173 18.60 12.85 14.70
N SER A 174 18.51 13.74 13.72
CA SER A 174 17.64 13.50 12.56
C SER A 174 18.11 12.33 11.69
N ALA A 175 19.36 11.88 11.80
CA ALA A 175 19.81 10.65 11.14
C ALA A 175 19.24 9.40 11.85
N ASP A 176 19.18 9.39 13.18
CA ASP A 176 18.53 8.30 13.93
C ASP A 176 17.04 8.21 13.57
N ALA A 177 16.36 9.35 13.52
CA ALA A 177 14.97 9.43 13.06
C ALA A 177 14.83 8.99 11.59
N ALA A 178 15.78 9.36 10.72
CA ALA A 178 15.77 8.94 9.32
C ALA A 178 15.81 7.42 9.19
N ILE A 179 16.62 6.75 10.02
CA ILE A 179 16.70 5.30 10.02
C ILE A 179 15.38 4.70 10.51
N ALA A 180 14.88 5.12 11.67
CA ALA A 180 13.64 4.58 12.25
C ALA A 180 12.43 4.75 11.32
N PHE A 181 12.17 5.97 10.85
CA PHE A 181 11.03 6.26 9.99
C PHE A 181 11.28 5.81 8.54
N GLY A 182 12.49 6.00 8.02
CA GLY A 182 12.83 5.66 6.64
C GLY A 182 12.80 4.16 6.38
N GLU A 183 13.26 3.33 7.33
CA GLU A 183 13.12 1.88 7.24
C GLU A 183 11.64 1.47 7.18
N ALA A 184 10.80 2.04 8.05
CA ALA A 184 9.37 1.75 8.05
C ALA A 184 8.67 2.16 6.75
N ILE A 185 8.99 3.34 6.22
CA ILE A 185 8.40 3.89 4.99
C ILE A 185 8.85 3.11 3.75
N THR A 186 10.13 2.79 3.64
CA THR A 186 10.72 2.25 2.40
C THR A 186 10.90 0.74 2.42
N LYS A 187 10.92 0.11 3.60
CA LYS A 187 11.24 -1.30 3.83
C LYS A 187 12.64 -1.69 3.31
N TRP A 188 13.53 -0.72 3.13
CA TRP A 188 14.90 -0.97 2.71
C TRP A 188 15.73 -1.53 3.86
N ASN A 189 16.73 -2.36 3.50
CA ASN A 189 17.68 -2.86 4.48
C ASN A 189 18.46 -1.71 5.12
N ARG A 190 18.46 -1.66 6.45
CA ARG A 190 19.13 -0.68 7.31
C ARG A 190 20.57 -0.38 6.91
N ASN A 191 21.34 -1.42 6.56
CA ASN A 191 22.76 -1.30 6.17
C ASN A 191 22.97 -0.50 4.88
N THR A 192 21.92 -0.34 4.06
CA THR A 192 21.99 0.38 2.78
C THR A 192 21.34 1.76 2.82
N LEU A 193 20.77 2.16 3.96
CA LEU A 193 19.96 3.38 4.06
C LEU A 193 20.78 4.66 3.91
N ASN A 194 21.92 4.77 4.60
CA ASN A 194 22.67 6.03 4.68
C ASN A 194 23.08 6.58 3.30
N GLY A 195 23.62 5.73 2.42
CA GLY A 195 23.99 6.15 1.06
C GLY A 195 22.77 6.55 0.21
N LYS A 196 21.64 5.86 0.38
CA LYS A 196 20.40 6.17 -0.34
C LYS A 196 19.76 7.46 0.15
N PHE A 197 19.85 7.76 1.45
CA PHE A 197 19.31 9.00 2.03
C PHE A 197 19.97 10.24 1.44
N THR A 198 21.30 10.25 1.27
CA THR A 198 21.99 11.39 0.63
C THR A 198 21.52 11.60 -0.80
N GLN A 199 21.33 10.53 -1.58
CA GLN A 199 20.82 10.63 -2.94
C GLN A 199 19.38 11.17 -2.97
N ILE A 200 18.53 10.70 -2.06
CA ILE A 200 17.15 11.17 -1.96
C ILE A 200 17.07 12.62 -1.50
N LEU A 201 17.91 13.03 -0.55
CA LEU A 201 17.94 14.41 -0.08
C LEU A 201 18.25 15.37 -1.24
N LYS A 202 19.23 15.02 -2.08
CA LYS A 202 19.56 15.76 -3.31
C LYS A 202 18.39 15.79 -4.31
N ARG A 203 17.65 14.68 -4.47
CA ARG A 203 16.46 14.62 -5.34
C ARG A 203 15.32 15.50 -4.81
N ASN A 204 15.07 15.46 -3.50
CA ASN A 204 14.07 16.31 -2.85
C ASN A 204 14.42 17.80 -3.04
N GLN A 205 15.71 18.13 -2.88
CA GLN A 205 16.20 19.47 -3.13
C GLN A 205 16.02 19.90 -4.59
N ALA A 206 16.39 19.05 -5.56
CA ALA A 206 16.21 19.31 -6.98
C ALA A 206 14.74 19.52 -7.35
N PHE A 207 13.83 18.75 -6.74
CA PHE A 207 12.40 18.91 -6.93
C PHE A 207 11.90 20.29 -6.45
N PHE A 208 12.34 20.77 -5.28
CA PHE A 208 11.99 22.12 -4.83
C PHE A 208 12.59 23.22 -5.71
N ARG A 209 13.80 23.02 -6.26
CA ARG A 209 14.38 23.96 -7.25
C ARG A 209 13.52 24.03 -8.53
N LEU A 210 13.01 22.90 -9.02
CA LEU A 210 12.10 22.85 -10.17
C LEU A 210 10.79 23.62 -9.91
N LEU A 211 10.20 23.45 -8.73
CA LEU A 211 9.01 24.19 -8.32
C LEU A 211 9.30 25.70 -8.22
N ARG A 212 10.44 26.07 -7.63
CA ARG A 212 10.89 27.46 -7.54
C ARG A 212 11.03 28.11 -8.92
N GLU A 213 11.69 27.44 -9.86
CA GLU A 213 11.87 27.96 -11.23
C GLU A 213 10.53 28.23 -11.90
N SER A 214 9.55 27.35 -11.68
CA SER A 214 8.19 27.50 -12.21
C SER A 214 7.48 28.72 -11.63
N LEU A 215 7.68 29.02 -10.33
CA LEU A 215 7.15 30.23 -9.70
C LEU A 215 7.83 31.52 -10.19
N THR A 216 9.12 31.46 -10.53
CA THR A 216 9.88 32.64 -10.99
C THR A 216 9.42 33.12 -12.38
N LYS A 217 8.68 32.28 -13.12
CA LYS A 217 8.08 32.61 -14.43
C LYS A 217 6.78 33.41 -14.30
N ALA A 218 6.18 33.48 -13.11
CA ALA A 218 5.04 34.35 -12.85
C ALA A 218 5.49 35.70 -12.30
N SER A 219 5.02 36.78 -12.92
CA SER A 219 5.30 38.17 -12.57
C SER A 219 4.63 38.62 -11.25
N ASP A 220 5.41 39.32 -10.42
CA ASP A 220 5.07 40.34 -9.40
C ASP A 220 3.78 40.14 -8.58
N SER A 221 3.68 39.02 -7.87
CA SER A 221 2.68 38.85 -6.81
C SER A 221 3.37 38.63 -5.47
N PHE A 222 3.03 39.45 -4.47
CA PHE A 222 3.55 39.33 -3.10
C PHE A 222 3.40 37.91 -2.52
N THR A 223 2.34 37.19 -2.91
CA THR A 223 2.12 35.79 -2.48
C THR A 223 3.08 34.80 -3.14
N ILE A 224 3.52 35.07 -4.37
CA ILE A 224 4.50 34.28 -5.10
C ILE A 224 5.89 34.54 -4.50
N ASP A 225 6.23 35.80 -4.24
CA ASP A 225 7.51 36.18 -3.60
C ASP A 225 7.68 35.54 -2.22
N ALA A 226 6.62 35.58 -1.40
CA ALA A 226 6.62 34.91 -0.09
C ALA A 226 6.79 33.38 -0.22
N SER A 227 6.21 32.76 -1.24
CA SER A 227 6.37 31.33 -1.52
C SER A 227 7.79 30.99 -1.93
N ILE A 228 8.38 31.80 -2.82
CA ILE A 228 9.77 31.65 -3.27
C ILE A 228 10.71 31.75 -2.07
N GLY A 229 10.55 32.76 -1.21
CA GLY A 229 11.38 32.90 0.00
C GLY A 229 11.30 31.70 0.95
N ARG A 230 10.10 31.11 1.12
CA ARG A 230 9.91 29.90 1.93
C ARG A 230 10.56 28.66 1.32
N ILE A 231 10.51 28.53 -0.01
CA ILE A 231 11.17 27.44 -0.74
C ILE A 231 12.68 27.60 -0.68
N ASP A 232 13.20 28.81 -0.86
CA ASP A 232 14.65 29.09 -0.81
C ASP A 232 15.22 28.74 0.56
N LYS A 233 14.52 29.11 1.64
CA LYS A 233 14.88 28.69 2.99
C LYS A 233 14.86 27.16 3.14
N LEU A 234 13.82 26.49 2.64
CA LEU A 234 13.73 25.02 2.71
C LEU A 234 14.84 24.34 1.89
N ILE A 235 15.19 24.86 0.72
CA ILE A 235 16.29 24.37 -0.10
C ILE A 235 17.61 24.47 0.66
N GLN A 236 17.88 25.60 1.32
CA GLN A 236 19.07 25.79 2.16
C GLN A 236 19.09 24.84 3.38
N GLU A 237 17.94 24.63 4.02
CA GLU A 237 17.83 23.67 5.13
C GLU A 237 18.09 22.23 4.65
N LEU A 238 17.65 21.86 3.45
CA LEU A 238 17.89 20.55 2.82
C LEU A 238 19.35 20.37 2.32
N GLU A 239 20.18 21.42 2.28
CA GLU A 239 21.63 21.32 2.01
C GLU A 239 22.43 20.84 3.21
N GLN A 240 21.87 20.96 4.41
CA GLN A 240 22.55 20.55 5.62
C GLN A 240 22.73 19.02 5.66
N PRO A 241 23.77 18.52 6.36
CA PRO A 241 23.92 17.11 6.64
C PRO A 241 22.66 16.51 7.30
N LEU A 242 22.40 15.23 7.08
CA LEU A 242 21.18 14.55 7.55
C LEU A 242 20.98 14.71 9.06
N GLU A 243 22.06 14.74 9.84
CA GLU A 243 22.08 14.89 11.30
C GLU A 243 21.68 16.29 11.78
N LYS A 244 21.76 17.29 10.90
CA LYS A 244 21.55 18.71 11.20
C LYS A 244 20.30 19.30 10.52
N LEU A 245 19.49 18.47 9.89
CA LEU A 245 18.25 18.93 9.27
C LEU A 245 17.30 19.51 10.34
N THR A 246 16.68 20.64 9.99
CA THR A 246 15.57 21.19 10.76
C THR A 246 14.41 20.19 10.75
N LEU A 247 13.52 20.25 11.76
CA LEU A 247 12.34 19.38 11.81
C LEU A 247 11.47 19.54 10.53
N ARG A 248 11.36 20.76 10.02
CA ARG A 248 10.67 21.10 8.78
C ARG A 248 11.30 20.40 7.57
N ALA A 249 12.60 20.62 7.34
CA ALA A 249 13.30 20.00 6.21
C ALA A 249 13.31 18.48 6.30
N PHE A 250 13.49 17.93 7.50
CA PHE A 250 13.43 16.50 7.74
C PHE A 250 12.04 15.91 7.43
N SER A 251 10.96 16.60 7.78
CA SER A 251 9.59 16.15 7.48
C SER A 251 9.32 16.12 5.97
N HIS A 252 9.80 17.12 5.22
CA HIS A 252 9.74 17.11 3.76
C HIS A 252 10.62 16.02 3.15
N PHE A 253 11.76 15.69 3.77
CA PHE A 253 12.60 14.58 3.37
C PHE A 253 11.89 13.23 3.57
N LEU A 254 11.29 12.98 4.74
CA LEU A 254 10.49 11.77 4.99
C LEU A 254 9.32 11.65 4.00
N LEU A 255 8.62 12.75 3.70
CA LEU A 255 7.57 12.75 2.69
C LEU A 255 8.08 12.36 1.29
N HIS A 256 9.33 12.72 0.96
CA HIS A 256 9.96 12.36 -0.30
C HIS A 256 10.44 10.89 -0.33
N LEU A 257 10.65 10.25 0.83
CA LEU A 257 10.96 8.82 0.89
C LEU A 257 9.75 7.93 0.57
N VAL A 258 8.53 8.43 0.75
CA VAL A 258 7.31 7.66 0.53
C VAL A 258 7.25 7.19 -0.93
N PRO A 259 7.26 5.88 -1.19
CA PRO A 259 7.15 5.37 -2.56
C PRO A 259 5.91 5.94 -3.25
N ARG A 260 6.12 6.58 -4.40
CA ARG A 260 5.01 7.03 -5.25
C ARG A 260 4.45 5.84 -6.01
N SER A 261 3.13 5.81 -6.20
CA SER A 261 2.51 4.86 -7.11
C SER A 261 3.01 5.16 -8.51
N GLN A 262 3.91 4.33 -9.06
CA GLN A 262 4.35 4.47 -10.44
C GLN A 262 3.18 4.10 -11.36
N SER A 263 2.59 5.10 -11.99
CA SER A 263 1.67 4.94 -13.11
C SER A 263 2.45 4.43 -14.34
N GLY A 264 2.88 3.15 -14.35
CA GLY A 264 3.39 2.54 -15.58
C GLY A 264 4.48 1.45 -15.48
N ARG A 265 4.99 1.09 -14.30
CA ARG A 265 5.87 -0.09 -14.17
C ARG A 265 5.44 -0.91 -12.97
N GLY A 266 5.08 -2.17 -13.25
CA GLY A 266 4.53 -3.15 -12.31
C GLY A 266 5.47 -3.62 -11.19
N ASP A 267 6.22 -2.72 -10.56
CA ASP A 267 6.94 -3.00 -9.32
C ASP A 267 6.05 -2.72 -8.10
N ARG A 268 5.42 -3.82 -7.66
CA ARG A 268 5.03 -4.19 -6.29
C ARG A 268 4.91 -3.05 -5.28
N SER A 269 3.79 -2.35 -5.36
CA SER A 269 3.13 -1.71 -4.21
C SER A 269 2.08 -2.68 -3.64
N PRO A 270 1.87 -2.76 -2.31
CA PRO A 270 0.81 -3.57 -1.71
C PRO A 270 -0.61 -2.99 -1.91
N PHE A 271 -0.81 -2.04 -2.83
CA PHE A 271 -2.08 -1.36 -3.02
C PHE A 271 -2.79 -1.69 -4.33
N VAL A 272 -4.07 -2.04 -4.16
CA VAL A 272 -5.14 -1.95 -5.15
C VAL A 272 -5.37 -0.48 -5.48
N ASP A 273 -5.21 -0.14 -6.75
CA ASP A 273 -5.72 1.10 -7.33
C ASP A 273 -7.24 1.12 -7.16
N VAL A 274 -7.79 2.15 -6.50
CA VAL A 274 -9.23 2.42 -6.55
C VAL A 274 -9.48 3.44 -7.65
N GLY A 275 -9.03 3.09 -8.85
CA GLY A 275 -9.74 3.43 -10.07
C GLY A 275 -10.81 2.36 -10.28
N ILE A 276 -12.01 2.76 -10.67
CA ILE A 276 -13.14 1.86 -10.92
C ILE A 276 -12.69 0.70 -11.84
N GLY A 277 -12.55 -0.52 -11.29
CA GLY A 277 -12.08 -1.68 -12.06
C GLY A 277 -11.64 -2.89 -11.23
N SER A 278 -12.61 -3.64 -10.69
CA SER A 278 -12.58 -5.10 -10.43
C SER A 278 -11.28 -5.75 -9.89
N THR A 279 -11.33 -6.16 -8.62
CA THR A 279 -10.37 -7.06 -7.95
C THR A 279 -10.06 -8.35 -8.72
N ARG A 280 -8.77 -8.69 -8.89
CA ARG A 280 -8.30 -10.08 -9.10
C ARG A 280 -7.08 -10.36 -8.21
N GLY A 281 -7.28 -11.24 -7.23
CA GLY A 281 -6.25 -11.64 -6.27
C GLY A 281 -5.07 -12.38 -6.91
N ASN A 282 -3.87 -11.96 -6.52
CA ASN A 282 -2.63 -12.74 -6.38
C ASN A 282 -2.35 -13.87 -7.39
N LYS A 283 -2.45 -13.59 -8.70
CA LYS A 283 -1.71 -14.34 -9.74
C LYS A 283 -1.32 -13.37 -10.85
N ALA A 284 -0.02 -13.28 -11.13
CA ALA A 284 0.49 -12.61 -12.32
C ALA A 284 0.06 -13.44 -13.54
N GLU A 285 -0.93 -12.95 -14.28
CA GLU A 285 -1.35 -13.49 -15.58
C GLU A 285 -1.48 -12.29 -16.54
N PRO A 286 -1.17 -12.47 -17.84
CA PRO A 286 -1.09 -11.39 -18.83
C PRO A 286 -2.43 -10.65 -19.00
N ASP A 287 -2.39 -9.40 -19.48
CA ASP A 287 -3.58 -8.57 -19.69
C ASP A 287 -4.62 -9.29 -20.58
N LEU A 288 -5.83 -9.43 -20.04
CA LEU A 288 -6.95 -10.14 -20.65
C LEU A 288 -7.95 -9.13 -21.21
N THR A 289 -8.10 -9.07 -22.53
CA THR A 289 -8.89 -8.08 -23.28
C THR A 289 -10.31 -8.53 -23.59
N SER A 290 -10.64 -9.82 -23.42
CA SER A 290 -11.93 -10.43 -23.80
C SER A 290 -12.64 -11.12 -22.63
N PRO A 291 -13.99 -11.10 -22.55
CA PRO A 291 -14.73 -11.89 -21.55
C PRO A 291 -14.41 -13.40 -21.61
N PHE A 292 -13.96 -13.90 -22.77
CA PHE A 292 -13.57 -15.30 -22.95
C PHE A 292 -12.22 -15.65 -22.34
N ASP A 293 -11.33 -14.67 -22.15
CA ASP A 293 -10.09 -14.85 -21.40
C ASP A 293 -10.40 -15.17 -19.91
N PHE A 294 -11.44 -14.53 -19.37
CA PHE A 294 -11.92 -14.82 -18.01
C PHE A 294 -12.52 -16.23 -17.96
N LEU A 295 -13.30 -16.60 -18.97
CA LEU A 295 -13.95 -17.91 -19.04
C LEU A 295 -12.93 -19.05 -19.18
N GLU A 296 -11.93 -18.92 -20.05
CA GLU A 296 -10.87 -19.92 -20.25
C GLU A 296 -10.13 -20.22 -18.94
N ARG A 297 -9.74 -19.17 -18.22
CA ARG A 297 -9.10 -19.31 -16.90
C ARG A 297 -10.03 -19.99 -15.90
N ASP A 298 -11.28 -19.54 -15.84
CA ASP A 298 -12.25 -20.06 -14.86
C ASP A 298 -12.59 -21.54 -15.15
N ILE A 299 -12.61 -21.97 -16.42
CA ILE A 299 -12.66 -23.39 -16.82
C ILE A 299 -11.43 -24.16 -16.31
N LYS A 300 -10.21 -23.67 -16.55
CA LYS A 300 -8.99 -24.32 -16.04
C LYS A 300 -8.96 -24.41 -14.50
N LEU A 301 -9.48 -23.41 -13.80
CA LEU A 301 -9.56 -23.39 -12.33
C LEU A 301 -10.65 -24.32 -11.78
N ALA A 302 -11.80 -24.39 -12.46
CA ALA A 302 -12.91 -25.23 -12.05
C ALA A 302 -12.55 -26.72 -12.02
N ARG A 303 -11.61 -27.17 -12.88
CA ARG A 303 -11.07 -28.55 -12.86
C ARG A 303 -10.45 -28.97 -11.52
N ARG A 304 -10.07 -28.01 -10.66
CA ARG A 304 -9.52 -28.28 -9.31
C ARG A 304 -10.61 -28.52 -8.25
N ARG A 305 -11.86 -28.20 -8.57
CA ARG A 305 -13.04 -28.42 -7.71
C ARG A 305 -13.68 -29.75 -8.07
N LYS A 306 -14.53 -30.29 -7.19
CA LYS A 306 -15.22 -31.58 -7.42
C LYS A 306 -16.73 -31.45 -7.22
N GLY A 307 -17.49 -32.21 -8.01
CA GLY A 307 -18.94 -32.35 -7.85
C GLY A 307 -19.71 -31.03 -7.99
N ASN A 308 -20.72 -30.83 -7.13
CA ASN A 308 -21.62 -29.68 -7.20
C ASN A 308 -20.91 -28.32 -7.09
N GLU A 309 -19.79 -28.25 -6.37
CA GLU A 309 -19.01 -27.02 -6.23
C GLU A 309 -18.39 -26.57 -7.57
N GLN A 310 -17.98 -27.53 -8.41
CA GLN A 310 -17.48 -27.24 -9.76
C GLN A 310 -18.60 -26.70 -10.66
N LYS A 311 -19.78 -27.31 -10.57
CA LYS A 311 -20.96 -26.92 -11.35
C LYS A 311 -21.45 -25.51 -11.01
N GLU A 312 -21.69 -25.22 -9.74
CA GLU A 312 -22.14 -23.91 -9.28
C GLU A 312 -21.13 -22.80 -9.62
N TYR A 313 -19.85 -23.10 -9.44
CA TYR A 313 -18.78 -22.17 -9.79
C TYR A 313 -18.80 -21.83 -11.29
N LEU A 314 -18.82 -22.84 -12.17
CA LEU A 314 -18.79 -22.59 -13.62
C LEU A 314 -20.06 -21.92 -14.12
N GLN A 315 -21.24 -22.37 -13.69
CA GLN A 315 -22.51 -21.76 -14.09
C GLN A 315 -22.56 -20.27 -13.68
N GLY A 316 -22.05 -19.93 -12.49
CA GLY A 316 -21.94 -18.54 -12.04
C GLY A 316 -20.96 -17.69 -12.87
N LYS A 317 -19.93 -18.29 -13.48
CA LYS A 317 -18.99 -17.58 -14.37
C LYS A 317 -19.52 -17.45 -15.79
N ILE A 318 -20.09 -18.51 -16.34
CA ILE A 318 -20.77 -18.53 -17.63
C ILE A 318 -21.89 -17.47 -17.65
N GLY A 319 -22.71 -17.40 -16.60
CA GLY A 319 -23.77 -16.40 -16.50
C GLY A 319 -23.27 -14.95 -16.52
N ARG A 320 -22.04 -14.68 -16.03
CA ARG A 320 -21.42 -13.35 -16.13
C ARG A 320 -20.98 -13.06 -17.56
N VAL A 321 -20.39 -14.03 -18.24
CA VAL A 321 -19.96 -13.89 -19.65
C VAL A 321 -21.17 -13.62 -20.54
N LEU A 322 -22.22 -14.44 -20.43
CA LEU A 322 -23.46 -14.24 -21.20
C LEU A 322 -24.08 -12.86 -20.93
N ARG A 323 -24.04 -12.37 -19.69
CA ARG A 323 -24.53 -11.02 -19.37
C ARG A 323 -23.72 -9.93 -20.06
N VAL A 324 -22.39 -10.07 -20.11
CA VAL A 324 -21.50 -9.13 -20.82
C VAL A 324 -21.79 -9.13 -22.32
N LEU A 325 -21.95 -10.31 -22.93
CA LEU A 325 -22.27 -10.43 -24.36
C LEU A 325 -23.62 -9.80 -24.70
N LYS A 326 -24.63 -9.96 -23.84
CA LYS A 326 -25.92 -9.26 -23.97
C LYS A 326 -25.78 -7.74 -23.87
N TYR A 327 -24.96 -7.24 -22.94
CA TYR A 327 -24.69 -5.79 -22.84
C TYR A 327 -24.00 -5.24 -24.10
N GLN A 328 -23.25 -6.08 -24.82
CA GLN A 328 -22.65 -5.75 -26.11
C GLN A 328 -23.64 -5.80 -27.29
N GLY A 329 -24.92 -6.10 -27.04
CA GLY A 329 -25.98 -6.09 -28.04
C GLY A 329 -26.26 -7.44 -28.71
N ASN A 330 -25.65 -8.55 -28.24
CA ASN A 330 -25.89 -9.87 -28.79
C ASN A 330 -27.21 -10.47 -28.25
N ASP A 331 -27.96 -11.16 -29.10
CA ASP A 331 -29.10 -11.97 -28.66
C ASP A 331 -28.63 -13.25 -27.95
N ILE A 332 -29.53 -13.95 -27.25
CA ILE A 332 -29.14 -15.11 -26.44
C ILE A 332 -28.54 -16.25 -27.28
N MET A 333 -28.95 -16.36 -28.54
CA MET A 333 -28.50 -17.40 -29.46
C MET A 333 -27.07 -17.13 -29.91
N ALA A 334 -26.79 -15.90 -30.36
CA ALA A 334 -25.46 -15.41 -30.68
C ALA A 334 -24.52 -15.49 -29.47
N CYS A 335 -25.02 -15.23 -28.26
CA CYS A 335 -24.22 -15.38 -27.04
C CYS A 335 -23.73 -16.83 -26.84
N VAL A 336 -24.61 -17.82 -27.00
CA VAL A 336 -24.25 -19.24 -26.85
C VAL A 336 -23.31 -19.70 -27.96
N GLU A 337 -23.58 -19.30 -29.20
CA GLU A 337 -22.72 -19.59 -30.35
C GLU A 337 -21.31 -19.05 -30.16
N GLN A 338 -21.20 -17.78 -29.76
CA GLN A 338 -19.91 -17.15 -29.51
C GLN A 338 -19.17 -17.84 -28.37
N CYS A 339 -19.88 -18.28 -27.32
CA CYS A 339 -19.27 -19.11 -26.27
C CYS A 339 -18.72 -20.43 -26.81
N PHE A 340 -19.48 -21.14 -27.65
CA PHE A 340 -19.03 -22.41 -28.21
C PHE A 340 -17.78 -22.21 -29.08
N PHE A 341 -17.80 -21.24 -30.01
CA PHE A 341 -16.66 -20.97 -30.88
C PHE A 341 -15.40 -20.58 -30.11
N GLU A 342 -15.51 -19.67 -29.15
CA GLU A 342 -14.37 -19.21 -28.35
C GLU A 342 -13.81 -20.32 -27.46
N ILE A 343 -14.68 -21.14 -26.85
CA ILE A 343 -14.22 -22.31 -26.07
C ILE A 343 -13.53 -23.33 -26.99
N SER A 344 -14.10 -23.61 -28.16
CA SER A 344 -13.52 -24.56 -29.11
C SER A 344 -12.14 -24.13 -29.60
N ASP A 345 -11.99 -22.86 -30.00
CA ASP A 345 -10.72 -22.30 -30.47
C ASP A 345 -9.66 -22.31 -29.36
N ARG A 346 -10.00 -21.79 -28.17
CA ARG A 346 -9.06 -21.65 -27.05
C ARG A 346 -8.63 -22.98 -26.43
N PHE A 347 -9.50 -23.99 -26.46
CA PHE A 347 -9.18 -25.34 -25.97
C PHE A 347 -8.70 -26.29 -27.07
N ASN A 348 -8.46 -25.78 -28.30
CA ASN A 348 -7.97 -26.52 -29.46
C ASN A 348 -8.84 -27.75 -29.81
N LEU A 349 -10.16 -27.61 -29.80
CA LEU A 349 -11.11 -28.67 -30.19
C LEU A 349 -11.28 -28.76 -31.72
N LYS A 350 -10.17 -28.62 -32.48
CA LYS A 350 -10.16 -28.38 -33.94
C LYS A 350 -10.77 -29.49 -34.80
N ASP A 351 -10.84 -30.71 -34.28
CA ASP A 351 -11.42 -31.87 -34.97
C ASP A 351 -12.90 -32.10 -34.65
N TYR A 352 -13.53 -31.20 -33.90
CA TYR A 352 -14.92 -31.35 -33.45
C TYR A 352 -15.91 -30.54 -34.30
N PRO A 353 -16.97 -31.16 -34.87
CA PRO A 353 -17.98 -30.45 -35.66
C PRO A 353 -18.92 -29.65 -34.75
N ILE A 354 -18.49 -28.45 -34.36
CA ILE A 354 -19.19 -27.56 -33.42
C ILE A 354 -20.60 -27.16 -33.90
N GLU A 355 -20.83 -27.17 -35.21
CA GLU A 355 -22.11 -26.79 -35.83
C GLU A 355 -23.28 -27.66 -35.36
N GLN A 356 -23.04 -28.93 -35.03
CA GLN A 356 -24.09 -29.83 -34.54
C GLN A 356 -24.58 -29.42 -33.14
N ASP A 357 -23.67 -29.02 -32.26
CA ASP A 357 -24.01 -28.56 -30.91
C ASP A 357 -24.67 -27.19 -30.95
N ILE A 358 -24.21 -26.30 -31.83
CA ILE A 358 -24.85 -25.00 -32.08
C ILE A 358 -26.30 -25.20 -32.52
N ASN A 359 -26.54 -26.05 -33.52
CA ASN A 359 -27.90 -26.30 -34.02
C ASN A 359 -28.80 -26.94 -32.96
N THR A 360 -28.26 -27.86 -32.15
CA THR A 360 -28.99 -28.47 -31.03
C THR A 360 -29.32 -27.44 -29.95
N ALA A 361 -28.37 -26.59 -29.58
CA ALA A 361 -28.57 -25.51 -28.62
C ALA A 361 -29.61 -24.50 -29.11
N ARG A 362 -29.56 -24.15 -30.40
CA ARG A 362 -30.53 -23.26 -31.05
C ARG A 362 -31.96 -23.80 -30.94
N LEU A 363 -32.18 -25.06 -31.32
CA LEU A 363 -33.51 -25.68 -31.25
C LEU A 363 -34.05 -25.68 -29.81
N LYS A 364 -33.23 -26.07 -28.84
CA LYS A 364 -33.60 -26.06 -27.42
C LYS A 364 -33.97 -24.66 -26.91
N LEU A 365 -33.24 -23.63 -27.32
CA LEU A 365 -33.52 -22.24 -26.91
C LEU A 365 -34.79 -21.68 -27.57
N ILE A 366 -35.11 -22.09 -28.81
CA ILE A 366 -36.34 -21.69 -29.50
C ILE A 366 -37.57 -22.28 -28.83
N GLU A 367 -37.52 -23.57 -28.49
CA GLU A 367 -38.62 -24.33 -27.86
C GLU A 367 -38.88 -23.92 -26.39
N THR A 368 -37.93 -23.21 -25.77
CA THR A 368 -38.00 -22.79 -24.37
C THR A 368 -38.67 -21.43 -24.20
N LEU A 369 -39.44 -21.30 -23.12
CA LEU A 369 -40.07 -20.04 -22.70
C LEU A 369 -39.04 -18.94 -22.52
N VAL A 370 -39.37 -17.72 -22.94
CA VAL A 370 -38.43 -16.57 -22.92
C VAL A 370 -37.83 -16.31 -21.53
N SER A 371 -38.61 -16.53 -20.46
CA SER A 371 -38.18 -16.37 -19.07
C SER A 371 -37.11 -17.38 -18.62
N GLU A 372 -36.97 -18.51 -19.32
CA GLU A 372 -36.08 -19.62 -18.96
C GLU A 372 -34.88 -19.74 -19.90
N ARG A 373 -34.83 -18.95 -20.98
CA ARG A 373 -33.74 -19.01 -21.97
C ARG A 373 -32.37 -18.68 -21.37
N ASP A 374 -32.32 -17.83 -20.36
CA ASP A 374 -31.05 -17.42 -19.73
C ASP A 374 -30.44 -18.51 -18.87
N SER A 375 -31.25 -19.19 -18.06
CA SER A 375 -30.81 -20.34 -17.27
C SER A 375 -30.45 -21.52 -18.17
N LEU A 376 -31.22 -21.75 -19.24
CA LEU A 376 -30.93 -22.78 -20.21
C LEU A 376 -29.62 -22.50 -20.97
N ALA A 377 -29.38 -21.26 -21.41
CA ALA A 377 -28.13 -20.89 -22.09
C ALA A 377 -26.89 -21.14 -21.22
N ILE A 378 -26.97 -20.80 -19.93
CA ILE A 378 -25.89 -21.10 -18.96
C ILE A 378 -25.64 -22.61 -18.88
N THR A 379 -26.72 -23.39 -18.86
CA THR A 379 -26.64 -24.86 -18.77
C THR A 379 -26.04 -25.46 -20.05
N LEU A 380 -26.46 -25.01 -21.23
CA LEU A 380 -25.93 -25.48 -22.50
C LEU A 380 -24.42 -25.24 -22.65
N VAL A 381 -23.93 -24.06 -22.22
CA VAL A 381 -22.49 -23.77 -22.21
C VAL A 381 -21.75 -24.58 -21.17
N TYR A 382 -22.35 -24.82 -20.00
CA TYR A 382 -21.76 -25.69 -18.99
C TYR A 382 -21.63 -27.14 -19.50
N ASP A 383 -22.69 -27.69 -20.08
CA ASP A 383 -22.73 -29.06 -20.59
C ASP A 383 -21.70 -29.25 -21.72
N PHE A 384 -21.53 -28.24 -22.58
CA PHE A 384 -20.50 -28.24 -23.62
C PHE A 384 -19.08 -28.28 -23.03
N ILE A 385 -18.79 -27.50 -21.97
CA ILE A 385 -17.50 -27.53 -21.28
C ILE A 385 -17.26 -28.90 -20.62
N GLU A 386 -18.27 -29.43 -19.94
CA GLU A 386 -18.17 -30.70 -19.23
C GLU A 386 -17.88 -31.86 -20.20
N THR A 387 -18.68 -31.97 -21.27
CA THR A 387 -18.58 -33.07 -22.24
C THR A 387 -17.43 -32.93 -23.23
N LYS A 388 -17.03 -31.71 -23.62
CA LYS A 388 -16.04 -31.52 -24.69
C LYS A 388 -14.68 -31.02 -24.21
N VAL A 389 -14.61 -30.36 -23.07
CA VAL A 389 -13.33 -29.83 -22.55
C VAL A 389 -12.75 -30.75 -21.46
N TYR A 390 -13.58 -31.33 -20.60
CA TYR A 390 -13.10 -32.19 -19.52
C TYR A 390 -12.96 -33.67 -19.91
N GLU A 391 -13.86 -34.24 -20.71
CA GLU A 391 -13.76 -35.65 -21.14
C GLU A 391 -12.62 -35.90 -22.16
N VAL A 392 -12.23 -34.91 -22.97
CA VAL A 392 -11.19 -35.05 -24.01
C VAL A 392 -9.75 -35.12 -23.43
N LYS A 393 -9.59 -34.93 -22.11
CA LYS A 393 -8.26 -34.97 -21.41
C LYS A 393 -8.22 -35.93 -20.23
N SER A 394 -9.06 -36.96 -20.26
CA SER A 394 -8.99 -38.20 -19.44
C SER A 394 -8.77 -39.36 -20.39
#